data_AF-A0A439CT55-F1
#
_entry.id   AF-A0A439CT55-F1
#
_cell.length_a   1.000
_cell.length_b   1.000
_cell.length_c   1.000
_cell.angle_alpha   90.00
_cell.angle_beta   90.00
_cell.angle_gamma   90.00
#
_symmetry.space_group_name_H-M   'P 1'
#
loop_
_entity.id
_entity.type
_entity.pdbx_description
1 polymer ?
#
loop_
_entity_poly.entity_id
_entity_poly.type
_entity_poly.pdbx_seq_one_letter_code
_entity_poly.pdbx_strand_id
1 'polypeptide(L)'
;MLSRQALRSLRAAAPQRTFARSSVRSYAAPATQDVKPPISVYGLDGTYATALYTAAVKSSTLDPTAKALSALGDLYAKDTKLAKILATPTLSDGDKSAIVAELQKSIGSAGANETVKNFLAALAENNRLSLLGGVCSKFGELISASRGEIELVVTSTQPLDNRTLSRLETAVSKSQYVGQGKKLKVTNEVNPEILGGLVVEIGDRTIDLSVSSKIAKLNKLLTDAL
;
A
#
# COMPACT_ATOMS: atom_id res chain seq x y z
N MET A 1 -24.48 30.23 98.68
CA MET A 1 -24.26 28.78 98.90
C MET A 1 -24.56 28.06 97.59
N LEU A 2 -23.57 27.35 97.04
CA LEU A 2 -23.66 26.13 96.20
C LEU A 2 -24.65 26.15 95.00
N SER A 3 -24.32 25.84 93.76
CA SER A 3 -23.15 25.19 93.19
C SER A 3 -23.32 25.05 91.67
N ARG A 4 -22.19 24.91 90.98
CA ARG A 4 -21.95 24.08 89.79
C ARG A 4 -22.42 24.59 88.42
N GLN A 5 -21.44 25.22 87.78
CA GLN A 5 -21.08 25.05 86.38
C GLN A 5 -21.31 23.60 85.89
N ALA A 6 -21.90 23.45 84.70
CA ALA A 6 -21.73 22.27 83.86
C ALA A 6 -21.53 22.73 82.41
N LEU A 7 -20.43 22.24 81.86
CA LEU A 7 -19.81 22.67 80.62
C LEU A 7 -20.66 22.35 79.37
N ARG A 8 -20.70 23.35 78.51
CA ARG A 8 -20.92 23.26 77.07
C ARG A 8 -20.09 22.12 76.46
N SER A 9 -20.73 21.18 75.78
CA SER A 9 -20.10 20.41 74.71
C SER A 9 -20.97 20.53 73.46
N LEU A 10 -20.55 21.41 72.54
CA LEU A 10 -21.08 21.49 71.19
C LEU A 10 -20.65 20.23 70.44
N ARG A 11 -21.59 19.33 70.19
CA ARG A 11 -21.39 18.20 69.28
C ARG A 11 -21.41 18.77 67.86
N ALA A 12 -20.24 18.89 67.25
CA ALA A 12 -20.08 19.33 65.87
C ALA A 12 -20.79 18.34 64.93
N ALA A 13 -21.82 18.80 64.23
CA ALA A 13 -22.44 18.09 63.12
C ALA A 13 -21.49 18.16 61.92
N ALA A 14 -20.95 17.01 61.50
CA ALA A 14 -20.17 16.91 60.28
C ALA A 14 -21.06 17.16 59.05
N PRO A 15 -20.64 17.95 58.05
CA PRO A 15 -21.39 18.11 56.81
C PRO A 15 -21.35 16.78 56.04
N GLN A 16 -22.52 16.29 55.66
CA GLN A 16 -22.66 15.18 54.73
C GLN A 16 -21.93 15.52 53.44
N ARG A 17 -20.86 14.77 53.14
CA ARG A 17 -20.18 14.82 51.85
C ARG A 17 -21.19 14.37 50.79
N THR A 18 -21.75 15.34 50.05
CA THR A 18 -22.46 15.09 48.81
C THR A 18 -21.52 14.36 47.87
N PHE A 19 -21.78 13.07 47.62
CA PHE A 19 -21.08 12.31 46.62
C PHE A 19 -21.27 13.01 45.27
N ALA A 20 -20.15 13.49 44.72
CA ALA A 20 -20.12 14.13 43.42
C ALA A 20 -20.71 13.20 42.37
N ARG A 21 -21.55 13.81 41.54
CA ARG A 21 -22.25 13.27 40.38
C ARG A 21 -21.46 12.15 39.69
N SER A 22 -22.13 11.01 39.50
CA SER A 22 -21.82 10.02 38.49
C SER A 22 -21.44 10.74 37.19
N SER A 23 -20.16 10.69 36.85
CA SER A 23 -19.67 11.03 35.53
C SER A 23 -20.22 9.99 34.57
N VAL A 24 -21.40 10.31 34.03
CA VAL A 24 -21.97 9.63 32.87
C VAL A 24 -20.90 9.67 31.79
N ARG A 25 -20.30 8.52 31.49
CA ARG A 25 -19.40 8.37 30.34
C ARG A 25 -20.21 8.79 29.11
N SER A 26 -19.95 9.99 28.60
CA SER A 26 -20.50 10.42 27.32
C SER A 26 -19.94 9.48 26.25
N TYR A 27 -20.86 8.92 25.46
CA TYR A 27 -20.61 7.99 24.38
C TYR A 27 -19.39 8.40 23.54
N ALA A 28 -18.49 7.45 23.32
CA ALA A 28 -17.41 7.58 22.35
C ALA A 28 -18.03 7.95 20.99
N ALA A 29 -17.48 8.98 20.35
CA ALA A 29 -17.82 9.31 18.97
C ALA A 29 -17.66 8.05 18.10
N PRO A 30 -18.60 7.76 17.18
CA PRO A 30 -18.44 6.63 16.28
C PRO A 30 -17.11 6.83 15.53
N ALA A 31 -16.23 5.84 15.61
CA ALA A 31 -14.99 5.82 14.85
C ALA A 31 -15.36 6.02 13.37
N THR A 32 -14.77 7.03 12.73
CA THR A 32 -14.84 7.20 11.28
C THR A 32 -14.51 5.87 10.63
N GLN A 33 -15.39 5.36 9.76
CA GLN A 33 -15.24 4.05 9.11
C GLN A 33 -13.78 3.80 8.73
N ASP A 34 -13.19 2.77 9.34
CA ASP A 34 -11.82 2.35 9.05
C ASP A 34 -11.78 1.83 7.62
N VAL A 35 -11.41 2.70 6.69
CA VAL A 35 -11.16 2.34 5.30
C VAL A 35 -9.98 1.36 5.31
N LYS A 36 -10.28 0.06 5.20
CA LYS A 36 -9.27 -0.98 5.16
C LYS A 36 -8.76 -1.15 3.71
N PRO A 37 -7.44 -1.18 3.48
CA PRO A 37 -6.90 -1.46 2.15
C PRO A 37 -7.28 -2.87 1.67
N PRO A 38 -7.43 -3.08 0.35
CA PRO A 38 -7.87 -4.36 -0.23
C PRO A 38 -6.84 -5.49 -0.06
N ILE A 39 -5.56 -5.15 -0.01
CA ILE A 39 -4.44 -6.09 0.20
C ILE A 39 -3.50 -5.53 1.27
N SER A 40 -2.81 -6.42 1.99
CA SER A 40 -1.74 -6.05 2.92
C SER A 40 -0.42 -5.90 2.17
N VAL A 41 0.05 -4.67 2.00
CA VAL A 41 1.41 -4.39 1.53
C VAL A 41 2.34 -4.20 2.74
N TYR A 42 3.53 -4.78 2.66
CA TYR A 42 4.48 -4.82 3.77
C TYR A 42 5.65 -3.84 3.58
N GLY A 43 6.39 -3.59 4.65
CA GLY A 43 7.55 -2.70 4.68
C GLY A 43 7.22 -1.25 5.02
N LEU A 44 8.27 -0.42 5.10
CA LEU A 44 8.15 1.03 5.30
C LEU A 44 7.35 1.64 4.14
N ASP A 45 7.71 1.31 2.91
CA ASP A 45 7.04 1.77 1.70
C ASP A 45 5.56 1.37 1.68
N GLY A 46 5.25 0.14 2.12
CA GLY A 46 3.89 -0.36 2.25
C GLY A 46 3.06 0.41 3.29
N THR A 47 3.67 0.79 4.42
CA THR A 47 2.99 1.61 5.45
C THR A 47 2.63 2.98 4.89
N TYR A 48 3.54 3.59 4.12
CA TYR A 48 3.27 4.87 3.45
C TYR A 48 2.23 4.75 2.34
N ALA A 49 2.31 3.70 1.52
CA ALA A 49 1.34 3.43 0.46
C ALA A 49 -0.08 3.19 1.01
N THR A 50 -0.21 2.43 2.10
CA THR A 50 -1.49 2.19 2.77
C THR A 50 -2.04 3.47 3.39
N ALA A 51 -1.22 4.25 4.09
CA ALA A 51 -1.64 5.54 4.65
C ALA A 51 -2.17 6.49 3.56
N LEU A 52 -1.42 6.63 2.46
CA LEU A 52 -1.84 7.43 1.31
C LEU A 52 -3.14 6.91 0.68
N TYR A 53 -3.27 5.60 0.49
CA TYR A 53 -4.52 5.00 -0.02
C TYR A 53 -5.71 5.33 0.87
N THR A 54 -5.60 5.15 2.18
CA THR A 54 -6.69 5.48 3.11
C THR A 54 -7.03 6.98 3.09
N ALA A 55 -6.04 7.86 2.95
CA ALA A 55 -6.25 9.29 2.80
C ALA A 55 -6.97 9.62 1.49
N ALA A 56 -6.54 9.05 0.37
CA ALA A 56 -7.11 9.26 -0.96
C ALA A 56 -8.55 8.75 -1.08
N VAL A 57 -8.88 7.64 -0.41
CA VAL A 57 -10.26 7.14 -0.33
C VAL A 57 -11.13 8.09 0.50
N LYS A 58 -10.64 8.57 1.65
CA LYS A 58 -11.38 9.52 2.50
C LYS A 58 -11.64 10.86 1.79
N SER A 59 -10.68 11.33 0.97
CA SER A 59 -10.85 12.53 0.15
C SER A 59 -11.58 12.28 -1.18
N SER A 60 -11.95 11.04 -1.50
CA SER A 60 -12.53 10.65 -2.80
C SER A 60 -11.69 11.05 -4.02
N THR A 61 -10.36 11.16 -3.86
CA THR A 61 -9.41 11.55 -4.91
C THR A 61 -8.57 10.37 -5.43
N LEU A 62 -9.12 9.16 -5.37
CA LEU A 62 -8.40 7.91 -5.64
C LEU A 62 -7.80 7.85 -7.06
N ASP A 63 -8.61 8.07 -8.10
CA ASP A 63 -8.16 8.06 -9.50
C ASP A 63 -7.16 9.17 -9.86
N PRO A 64 -7.36 10.45 -9.47
CA PRO A 64 -6.36 11.48 -9.77
C PRO A 64 -5.05 11.25 -9.00
N THR A 65 -5.11 10.70 -7.77
CA THR A 65 -3.89 10.36 -7.01
C THR A 65 -3.13 9.21 -7.66
N ALA A 66 -3.83 8.20 -8.20
CA ALA A 66 -3.20 7.13 -8.96
C ALA A 66 -2.47 7.63 -10.21
N LYS A 67 -3.10 8.51 -11.00
CA LYS A 67 -2.46 9.11 -12.18
C LYS A 67 -1.22 9.93 -11.82
N ALA A 68 -1.31 10.74 -10.74
CA ALA A 68 -0.20 11.53 -10.25
C ALA A 68 0.99 10.67 -9.81
N LEU A 69 0.72 9.55 -9.12
CA LEU A 69 1.78 8.64 -8.67
C LEU A 69 2.40 7.81 -9.78
N SER A 70 1.62 7.41 -10.79
CA SER A 70 2.18 6.79 -12.00
C SER A 70 3.12 7.75 -12.73
N ALA A 71 2.71 9.02 -12.91
CA ALA A 71 3.56 10.03 -13.52
C ALA A 71 4.84 10.29 -12.69
N LEU A 72 4.74 10.33 -11.36
CA LEU A 72 5.90 10.41 -10.46
C LEU A 72 6.84 9.21 -10.59
N GLY A 73 6.28 8.00 -10.65
CA GLY A 73 7.06 6.79 -10.84
C GLY A 73 7.81 6.80 -12.18
N ASP A 74 7.15 7.23 -13.25
CA ASP A 74 7.75 7.35 -14.57
C ASP A 74 8.86 8.40 -14.61
N LEU A 75 8.68 9.54 -13.96
CA LEU A 75 9.71 10.59 -13.82
C LEU A 75 10.91 10.07 -13.02
N TYR A 76 10.64 9.38 -11.90
CA TYR A 76 11.68 8.77 -11.08
C TYR A 76 12.49 7.73 -11.85
N ALA A 77 11.84 6.93 -12.71
CA ALA A 77 12.50 5.94 -13.55
C ALA A 77 13.31 6.56 -14.69
N LYS A 78 12.86 7.68 -15.27
CA LYS A 78 13.54 8.37 -16.36
C LYS A 78 14.76 9.16 -15.88
N ASP A 79 14.65 9.84 -14.74
CA ASP A 79 15.69 10.72 -14.23
C ASP A 79 16.59 10.04 -13.19
N THR A 80 17.63 9.37 -13.67
CA THR A 80 18.65 8.75 -12.80
C THR A 80 19.36 9.73 -11.86
N LYS A 81 19.42 11.01 -12.22
CA LYS A 81 19.95 12.08 -11.36
C LYS A 81 19.02 12.37 -10.19
N LEU A 82 17.71 12.41 -10.43
CA LEU A 82 16.71 12.61 -9.40
C LEU A 82 16.76 11.47 -8.38
N ALA A 83 16.84 10.22 -8.84
CA ALA A 83 16.97 9.06 -7.95
C ALA A 83 18.20 9.15 -7.03
N LYS A 84 19.35 9.60 -7.56
CA LYS A 84 20.57 9.81 -6.75
C LYS A 84 20.40 10.91 -5.72
N ILE A 85 19.80 12.03 -6.09
CA ILE A 85 19.55 13.15 -5.17
C ILE A 85 18.58 12.74 -4.05
N LEU A 86 17.52 12.01 -4.38
CA LEU A 86 16.55 11.51 -3.39
C LEU A 86 17.14 10.42 -2.48
N ALA A 87 18.16 9.69 -2.95
CA ALA A 87 18.87 8.70 -2.14
C ALA A 87 19.90 9.33 -1.18
N THR A 88 20.32 10.58 -1.39
CA THR A 88 21.29 11.24 -0.50
C THR A 88 20.61 11.75 0.78
N PRO A 89 21.00 11.27 1.97
CA PRO A 89 20.39 11.68 3.23
C PRO A 89 20.86 13.05 3.73
N THR A 90 21.91 13.61 3.14
CA THR A 90 22.56 14.87 3.53
C THR A 90 21.84 16.13 3.05
N LEU A 91 20.69 15.99 2.38
CA LEU A 91 19.94 17.12 1.85
C LEU A 91 19.34 17.96 2.98
N SER A 92 19.42 19.30 2.88
CA SER A 92 18.78 20.19 3.86
C SER A 92 17.25 20.17 3.70
N ASP A 93 16.51 20.48 4.77
CA ASP A 93 15.04 20.48 4.72
C ASP A 93 14.49 21.52 3.73
N GLY A 94 15.21 22.64 3.56
CA GLY A 94 14.92 23.63 2.54
C GLY A 94 15.03 23.06 1.12
N ASP A 95 16.12 22.35 0.82
CA ASP A 95 16.32 21.72 -0.49
C ASP A 95 15.26 20.62 -0.75
N LYS A 96 14.87 19.86 0.28
CA LYS A 96 13.83 18.82 0.15
C LYS A 96 12.49 19.45 -0.21
N SER A 97 12.13 20.54 0.46
CA SER A 97 10.88 21.26 0.18
C SER A 97 10.86 21.85 -1.25
N ALA A 98 12.02 22.33 -1.73
CA ALA A 98 12.17 22.83 -3.10
C ALA A 98 12.00 21.70 -4.13
N ILE A 99 12.61 20.54 -3.89
CA ILE A 99 12.42 19.35 -4.74
C ILE A 99 10.95 18.93 -4.78
N VAL A 100 10.27 18.90 -3.63
CA VAL A 100 8.83 18.59 -3.58
C VAL A 100 8.01 19.59 -4.40
N ALA A 101 8.33 20.88 -4.34
CA ALA A 101 7.67 21.91 -5.14
C ALA A 101 7.92 21.73 -6.64
N GLU A 102 9.13 21.37 -7.06
CA GLU A 102 9.44 21.08 -8.48
C GLU A 102 8.75 19.81 -8.98
N LEU A 103 8.72 18.75 -8.17
CA LEU A 103 7.97 17.53 -8.47
C LEU A 103 6.47 17.83 -8.63
N GLN A 104 5.92 18.67 -7.75
CA GLN A 104 4.52 19.10 -7.82
C GLN A 104 4.21 19.84 -9.14
N LYS A 105 5.07 20.78 -9.55
CA LYS A 105 4.91 21.50 -10.84
C LYS A 105 4.92 20.54 -12.03
N SER A 106 5.76 19.51 -11.96
CA SER A 106 5.96 18.53 -13.04
C SER A 106 4.74 17.61 -13.25
N ILE A 107 3.96 17.35 -12.20
CA ILE A 107 2.79 16.46 -12.23
C ILE A 107 1.52 17.19 -12.73
N GLY A 108 1.50 18.52 -12.66
CA GLY A 108 0.38 19.36 -13.09
C GLY A 108 -0.81 19.35 -12.12
N SER A 109 -1.66 20.39 -12.22
CA SER A 109 -2.83 20.65 -11.37
C SER A 109 -4.03 19.72 -11.60
N ALA A 110 -3.84 18.40 -11.60
CA ALA A 110 -4.97 17.50 -11.41
C ALA A 110 -5.38 17.53 -9.93
N GLY A 111 -6.68 17.50 -9.61
CA GLY A 111 -7.26 17.67 -8.27
C GLY A 111 -6.76 16.76 -7.14
N ALA A 112 -5.77 15.91 -7.38
CA ALA A 112 -5.00 15.18 -6.37
C ALA A 112 -3.82 15.98 -5.77
N ASN A 113 -3.67 17.25 -6.16
CA ASN A 113 -2.51 18.06 -5.80
C ASN A 113 -2.31 18.15 -4.28
N GLU A 114 -3.37 18.37 -3.49
CA GLU A 114 -3.24 18.54 -2.04
C GLU A 114 -2.83 17.25 -1.33
N THR A 115 -3.49 16.12 -1.62
CA THR A 115 -3.17 14.83 -1.00
C THR A 115 -1.75 14.38 -1.35
N VAL A 116 -1.33 14.54 -2.61
CA VAL A 116 0.02 14.16 -3.06
C VAL A 116 1.06 15.12 -2.50
N LYS A 117 0.78 16.43 -2.43
CA LYS A 117 1.66 17.42 -1.82
C LYS A 117 1.89 17.12 -0.34
N ASN A 118 0.82 16.87 0.42
CA ASN A 118 0.91 16.56 1.84
C ASN A 118 1.68 15.26 2.06
N PHE A 119 1.52 14.29 1.18
CA PHE A 119 2.29 13.06 1.20
C PHE A 119 3.79 13.29 0.95
N LEU A 120 4.15 14.05 -0.09
CA LEU A 120 5.53 14.37 -0.39
C LEU A 120 6.19 15.20 0.71
N ALA A 121 5.45 16.14 1.31
CA ALA A 121 5.90 16.90 2.47
C ALA A 121 6.15 15.97 3.67
N ALA A 122 5.23 15.05 3.98
CA ALA A 122 5.42 14.07 5.04
C ALA A 122 6.63 13.15 4.80
N LEU A 123 6.89 12.74 3.55
CA LEU A 123 8.11 11.97 3.22
C LEU A 123 9.38 12.80 3.40
N ALA A 124 9.35 14.09 3.03
CA ALA A 124 10.46 15.01 3.20
C ALA A 124 10.80 15.24 4.68
N GLU A 125 9.80 15.54 5.51
CA GLU A 125 9.94 15.73 6.96
C GLU A 125 10.49 14.48 7.65
N ASN A 126 10.10 13.29 7.18
CA ASN A 126 10.55 12.02 7.74
C ASN A 126 11.88 11.52 7.16
N ASN A 127 12.56 12.27 6.29
CA ASN A 127 13.78 11.83 5.59
C ASN A 127 13.62 10.54 4.78
N ARG A 128 12.42 10.31 4.20
CA ARG A 128 12.05 9.06 3.51
C ARG A 128 11.77 9.25 2.02
N LEU A 129 12.30 10.32 1.42
CA LEU A 129 12.16 10.60 -0.02
C LEU A 129 12.81 9.54 -0.92
N SER A 130 13.82 8.82 -0.42
CA SER A 130 14.45 7.69 -1.12
C SER A 130 13.49 6.54 -1.40
N LEU A 131 12.43 6.40 -0.60
CA LEU A 131 11.44 5.32 -0.68
C LEU A 131 10.35 5.59 -1.72
N LEU A 132 10.36 6.76 -2.38
CA LEU A 132 9.30 7.19 -3.29
C LEU A 132 9.03 6.17 -4.40
N GLY A 133 10.08 5.60 -5.01
CA GLY A 133 9.92 4.57 -6.04
C GLY A 133 9.21 3.31 -5.54
N GLY A 134 9.57 2.86 -4.34
CA GLY A 134 8.91 1.71 -3.69
C GLY A 134 7.45 2.00 -3.35
N VAL A 135 7.16 3.19 -2.84
CA VAL A 135 5.78 3.60 -2.53
C VAL A 135 4.92 3.67 -3.80
N CYS A 136 5.45 4.22 -4.91
CA CYS A 136 4.74 4.26 -6.19
C CYS A 136 4.35 2.85 -6.68
N SER A 137 5.27 1.89 -6.60
CA SER A 137 5.01 0.49 -6.99
C SER A 137 3.94 -0.15 -6.09
N LYS A 138 4.08 -0.04 -4.76
CA LYS A 138 3.12 -0.59 -3.79
C LYS A 138 1.75 0.06 -3.85
N PHE A 139 1.69 1.35 -4.17
CA PHE A 139 0.43 2.02 -4.43
C PHE A 139 -0.24 1.49 -5.70
N GLY A 140 0.52 1.23 -6.76
CA GLY A 140 0.01 0.57 -7.97
C GLY A 140 -0.64 -0.78 -7.67
N GLU A 141 0.01 -1.62 -6.86
CA GLU A 141 -0.54 -2.91 -6.40
C GLU A 141 -1.89 -2.73 -5.67
N LEU A 142 -1.99 -1.74 -4.77
CA LEU A 142 -3.22 -1.41 -4.04
C LEU A 142 -4.36 -0.95 -4.98
N ILE A 143 -4.04 -0.15 -5.99
CA ILE A 143 -5.02 0.32 -6.98
C ILE A 143 -5.54 -0.84 -7.81
N SER A 144 -4.66 -1.67 -8.34
CA SER A 144 -5.04 -2.87 -9.11
C SER A 144 -5.96 -3.77 -8.29
N ALA A 145 -5.60 -4.03 -7.03
CA ALA A 145 -6.41 -4.82 -6.11
C ALA A 145 -7.78 -4.18 -5.83
N SER A 146 -7.85 -2.85 -5.67
CA SER A 146 -9.10 -2.12 -5.44
C SER A 146 -10.06 -2.17 -6.63
N ARG A 147 -9.51 -2.24 -7.85
CA ARG A 147 -10.26 -2.38 -9.10
C ARG A 147 -10.64 -3.83 -9.41
N GLY A 148 -10.15 -4.79 -8.62
CA GLY A 148 -10.31 -6.22 -8.91
C GLY A 148 -9.51 -6.67 -10.13
N GLU A 149 -8.40 -6.00 -10.42
CA GLU A 149 -7.43 -6.41 -11.45
C GLU A 149 -6.43 -7.40 -10.84
N ILE A 150 -6.24 -8.55 -11.47
CA ILE A 150 -5.22 -9.54 -11.13
C ILE A 150 -4.12 -9.49 -12.19
N GLU A 151 -2.88 -9.40 -11.74
CA GLU A 151 -1.72 -9.47 -12.63
C GLU A 151 -1.49 -10.91 -13.09
N LEU A 152 -1.38 -11.07 -14.40
CA LEU A 152 -1.08 -12.30 -15.10
C LEU A 152 0.30 -12.17 -15.75
N VAL A 153 1.31 -12.79 -15.17
CA VAL A 153 2.65 -12.82 -15.76
C VAL A 153 2.78 -14.09 -16.59
N VAL A 154 3.06 -13.94 -17.89
CA VAL A 154 3.30 -15.05 -18.80
C VAL A 154 4.77 -15.04 -19.17
N THR A 155 5.54 -16.00 -18.67
CA THR A 155 6.95 -16.16 -18.99
C THR A 155 7.12 -17.15 -20.13
N SER A 156 7.86 -16.75 -21.15
CA SER A 156 8.05 -17.48 -22.40
C SER A 156 9.47 -17.37 -22.94
N THR A 157 9.91 -18.32 -23.76
CA THR A 157 11.24 -18.28 -24.39
C THR A 157 11.32 -17.25 -25.52
N GLN A 158 10.18 -16.95 -26.15
CA GLN A 158 10.05 -16.02 -27.26
C GLN A 158 8.83 -15.13 -27.05
N PRO A 159 8.86 -13.87 -27.52
CA PRO A 159 7.72 -12.98 -27.38
C PRO A 159 6.47 -13.62 -28.02
N LEU A 160 5.38 -13.69 -27.25
CA LEU A 160 4.12 -14.22 -27.75
C LEU A 160 3.46 -13.28 -28.75
N ASP A 161 2.76 -13.87 -29.71
CA ASP A 161 1.82 -13.17 -30.58
C ASP A 161 0.57 -12.71 -29.80
N ASN A 162 -0.04 -11.62 -30.24
CA ASN A 162 -1.26 -11.07 -29.63
C ASN A 162 -2.42 -12.09 -29.67
N ARG A 163 -2.47 -12.95 -30.69
CA ARG A 163 -3.48 -14.01 -30.77
C ARG A 163 -3.34 -15.04 -29.66
N THR A 164 -2.11 -15.43 -29.31
CA THR A 164 -1.89 -16.40 -28.22
C THR A 164 -2.13 -15.74 -26.87
N LEU A 165 -1.75 -14.48 -26.68
CA LEU A 165 -2.05 -13.71 -25.47
C LEU A 165 -3.55 -13.61 -25.21
N SER A 166 -4.36 -13.22 -26.20
CA SER A 166 -5.83 -13.14 -26.05
C SER A 166 -6.47 -14.50 -25.73
N ARG A 167 -5.95 -15.58 -26.32
CA ARG A 167 -6.40 -16.94 -26.02
C ARG A 167 -6.07 -17.34 -24.58
N LEU A 168 -4.87 -16.99 -24.10
CA LEU A 168 -4.46 -17.23 -22.72
C LEU A 168 -5.31 -16.42 -21.74
N GLU A 169 -5.54 -15.15 -22.01
CA GLU A 169 -6.41 -14.29 -21.19
C GLU A 169 -7.83 -14.88 -21.09
N THR A 170 -8.39 -15.35 -22.20
CA THR A 170 -9.71 -16.01 -22.22
C THR A 170 -9.71 -17.34 -21.46
N ALA A 171 -8.63 -18.12 -21.54
CA ALA A 171 -8.51 -19.38 -20.83
C ALA A 171 -8.37 -19.18 -19.32
N VAL A 172 -7.54 -18.21 -18.91
CA VAL A 172 -7.27 -17.89 -17.52
C VAL A 172 -8.47 -17.23 -16.86
N SER A 173 -9.17 -16.32 -17.56
CA SER A 173 -10.41 -15.70 -17.04
C SER A 173 -11.54 -16.71 -16.80
N LYS A 174 -11.61 -17.79 -17.59
CA LYS A 174 -12.56 -18.90 -17.40
C LYS A 174 -12.13 -19.88 -16.30
N SER A 175 -10.85 -19.87 -15.93
CA SER A 175 -10.31 -20.78 -14.93
C SER A 175 -10.79 -20.41 -13.52
N GLN A 176 -10.86 -21.40 -12.63
CA GLN A 176 -11.20 -21.17 -11.22
C GLN A 176 -10.17 -20.29 -10.48
N TYR A 177 -9.01 -20.03 -11.08
CA TYR A 177 -7.91 -19.32 -10.45
C TYR A 177 -8.13 -17.81 -10.30
N VAL A 178 -8.99 -17.22 -11.12
CA VAL A 178 -9.18 -15.75 -11.17
C VAL A 178 -10.33 -15.26 -10.28
N GLY A 179 -11.24 -16.14 -9.85
CA GLY A 179 -12.48 -15.72 -9.19
C GLY A 179 -13.43 -14.99 -10.16
N GLN A 180 -14.73 -15.16 -10.00
CA GLN A 180 -15.70 -14.61 -10.95
C GLN A 180 -15.65 -13.07 -10.96
N GLY A 181 -15.52 -12.47 -12.14
CA GLY A 181 -15.68 -11.02 -12.35
C GLY A 181 -14.43 -10.15 -12.21
N LYS A 182 -13.24 -10.73 -11.99
CA LYS A 182 -11.97 -9.97 -11.92
C LYS A 182 -11.37 -9.75 -13.31
N LYS A 183 -10.74 -8.59 -13.52
CA LYS A 183 -10.06 -8.24 -14.77
C LYS A 183 -8.62 -8.71 -14.75
N LEU A 184 -8.06 -9.07 -15.90
CA LEU A 184 -6.68 -9.52 -16.01
C LEU A 184 -5.81 -8.43 -16.61
N LYS A 185 -4.68 -8.15 -15.96
CA LYS A 185 -3.61 -7.32 -16.49
C LYS A 185 -2.48 -8.24 -16.93
N VAL A 186 -2.33 -8.41 -18.24
CA VAL A 186 -1.37 -9.37 -18.81
C VAL A 186 -0.01 -8.70 -19.01
N THR A 187 1.02 -9.26 -18.39
CA THR A 187 2.43 -8.88 -18.57
C THR A 187 3.15 -10.06 -19.21
N ASN A 188 3.81 -9.83 -20.35
CA ASN A 188 4.59 -10.85 -21.04
C ASN A 188 6.08 -10.67 -20.72
N GLU A 189 6.71 -11.70 -20.18
CA GLU A 189 8.13 -11.73 -19.88
C GLU A 189 8.83 -12.78 -20.74
N VAL A 190 10.02 -12.43 -21.25
CA VAL A 190 10.82 -13.32 -22.08
C VAL A 190 12.00 -13.83 -21.26
N ASN A 191 11.99 -15.11 -20.93
CA ASN A 191 13.10 -15.80 -20.29
C ASN A 191 13.60 -16.97 -21.17
N PRO A 192 14.83 -16.91 -21.72
CA PRO A 192 15.40 -17.99 -22.53
C PRO A 192 15.75 -19.26 -21.73
N GLU A 193 15.86 -19.18 -20.40
CA GLU A 193 16.28 -20.30 -19.54
C GLU A 193 15.28 -21.45 -19.49
N ILE A 194 14.01 -21.21 -19.78
CA ILE A 194 12.97 -22.24 -19.69
C ILE A 194 13.05 -23.27 -20.84
N LEU A 195 13.91 -23.04 -21.85
CA LEU A 195 14.17 -23.84 -23.06
C LEU A 195 12.95 -24.12 -23.96
N GLY A 196 11.74 -23.86 -23.46
CA GLY A 196 10.47 -23.97 -24.16
C GLY A 196 9.30 -24.09 -23.18
N GLY A 197 8.09 -24.07 -23.73
CA GLY A 197 6.87 -24.08 -22.92
C GLY A 197 6.51 -22.71 -22.37
N LEU A 198 5.63 -22.70 -21.36
CA LEU A 198 5.04 -21.49 -20.78
C LEU A 198 5.01 -21.64 -19.26
N VAL A 199 5.33 -20.56 -18.57
CA VAL A 199 5.05 -20.41 -17.14
C VAL A 199 4.04 -19.30 -16.99
N VAL A 200 2.95 -19.56 -16.27
CA VAL A 200 1.86 -18.60 -16.08
C VAL A 200 1.69 -18.35 -14.59
N GLU A 201 1.89 -17.12 -14.16
CA GLU A 201 1.73 -16.69 -12.77
C GLU A 201 0.48 -15.83 -12.64
N ILE A 202 -0.41 -16.20 -11.73
CA ILE A 202 -1.70 -15.57 -11.46
C ILE A 202 -1.72 -15.18 -9.99
N GLY A 203 -1.33 -13.95 -9.68
CA GLY A 203 -1.12 -13.52 -8.29
C GLY A 203 -0.18 -14.49 -7.55
N ASP A 204 -0.70 -15.21 -6.55
CA ASP A 204 0.09 -16.14 -5.73
C ASP A 204 0.19 -17.57 -6.30
N ARG A 205 -0.38 -17.83 -7.49
CA ARG A 205 -0.43 -19.17 -8.08
C ARG A 205 0.41 -19.24 -9.35
N THR A 206 1.34 -20.17 -9.38
CA THR A 206 2.16 -20.44 -10.57
C THR A 206 1.76 -21.76 -11.22
N ILE A 207 1.50 -21.72 -12.52
CA ILE A 207 1.30 -22.89 -13.37
C ILE A 207 2.53 -22.99 -14.28
N ASP A 208 3.41 -23.91 -13.93
CA ASP A 208 4.64 -24.17 -14.68
C ASP A 208 4.46 -25.37 -15.62
N LEU A 209 4.45 -25.08 -16.92
CA LEU A 209 4.45 -26.06 -18.01
C LEU A 209 5.70 -25.90 -18.88
N SER A 210 6.81 -25.42 -18.30
CA SER A 210 8.09 -25.30 -18.99
C SER A 210 8.75 -26.66 -19.27
N VAL A 211 9.56 -26.68 -20.34
CA VAL A 211 10.34 -27.85 -20.73
C VAL A 211 11.49 -28.09 -19.76
N SER A 212 12.15 -27.02 -19.30
CA SER A 212 13.24 -27.10 -18.32
C SER A 212 12.80 -27.80 -17.02
N SER A 213 11.65 -27.43 -16.44
CA SER A 213 11.11 -28.05 -15.24
C SER A 213 10.73 -29.52 -15.46
N LYS A 214 10.24 -29.88 -16.64
CA LYS A 214 9.92 -31.27 -16.98
C LYS A 214 11.20 -32.12 -17.07
N ILE A 215 12.25 -31.62 -17.72
CA ILE A 215 13.55 -32.30 -17.78
C ILE A 215 14.16 -32.45 -16.37
N ALA A 216 14.10 -31.40 -15.55
CA ALA A 216 14.60 -31.43 -14.18
C ALA A 216 13.88 -32.49 -13.34
N LYS A 217 12.55 -32.60 -13.48
CA LYS A 217 11.76 -33.65 -12.80
C LYS A 217 12.17 -35.06 -13.26
N LEU A 218 12.37 -35.27 -14.56
CA LEU A 218 12.80 -36.57 -15.09
C LEU A 218 14.20 -36.96 -14.59
N ASN A 219 15.16 -36.02 -14.63
CA ASN A 219 16.51 -36.26 -14.12
C ASN A 219 16.50 -36.60 -12.63
N LYS A 220 15.70 -35.88 -11.82
CA LYS A 220 15.55 -36.18 -10.39
C LYS A 220 15.02 -37.60 -10.15
N LEU A 221 14.02 -38.04 -10.91
CA LEU A 221 13.47 -39.38 -10.79
C LEU A 221 14.49 -40.47 -11.17
N LEU A 222 15.32 -40.21 -12.18
CA LEU A 222 16.39 -41.14 -12.58
C LEU A 222 17.50 -41.22 -11.54
N THR A 223 17.87 -40.10 -10.91
CA THR A 223 18.90 -40.10 -9.86
C THR A 223 18.43 -40.70 -8.54
N ASP A 224 17.14 -40.60 -8.22
CA ASP A 224 16.56 -41.17 -6.99
C ASP A 224 16.34 -42.68 -7.11
N ALA A 225 16.26 -43.20 -8.34
CA ALA A 225 16.11 -44.63 -8.64
C ALA A 225 17.45 -45.39 -8.75
N LEU A 226 18.59 -44.69 -8.66
CA LEU A 226 19.96 -45.25 -8.69
C LEU A 226 20.57 -45.28 -7.29
#